data_AF-A0A962TL67-F1
#
_entry.id   AF-A0A962TL67-F1
#
_cell.length_a   1.000
_cell.length_b   1.000
_cell.length_c   1.000
_cell.angle_alpha   90.00
_cell.angle_beta   90.00
_cell.angle_gamma   90.00
#
_symmetry.space_group_name_H-M   'P 1'
#
loop_
_entity.id
_entity.type
_entity.pdbx_description
1 polymer ?
#
loop_
_entity_poly.entity_id
_entity_poly.type
_entity_poly.pdbx_seq_one_letter_code
_entity_poly.pdbx_strand_id
1 'polypeptide(L)'
;DPIRNEADNGLKNIAGSIAMARTSDPHSASSQFFINLKNNDFLDHRSPTSQGWGYCVFGQVTAGMDVVEAIARVATTSRRGHQDVPVEEVMITQAEISDE
;
A
#
# COMPACT_ATOMS: atom_id res chain seq x y z
N ASP A 1 6.49 16.48 -1.71
CA ASP A 1 6.51 16.38 -3.18
C ASP A 1 6.31 14.95 -3.63
N PRO A 2 5.79 14.73 -4.85
CA PRO A 2 5.72 13.40 -5.42
C PRO A 2 7.10 12.78 -5.68
N ILE A 3 7.18 11.45 -5.64
CA ILE A 3 8.40 10.69 -5.91
C ILE A 3 8.32 9.90 -7.20
N ARG A 4 9.48 9.61 -7.80
CA ARG A 4 9.57 8.68 -8.93
C ARG A 4 9.07 7.30 -8.50
N ASN A 5 8.41 6.62 -9.42
CA ASN A 5 7.93 5.26 -9.17
C ASN A 5 9.01 4.25 -9.55
N GLU A 6 9.38 3.42 -8.57
CA GLU A 6 10.46 2.43 -8.64
C GLU A 6 9.93 0.98 -8.71
N ALA A 7 8.69 0.79 -9.19
CA ALA A 7 8.08 -0.54 -9.31
C ALA A 7 8.80 -1.48 -10.29
N ASP A 8 9.73 -0.98 -11.10
CA ASP A 8 10.60 -1.76 -11.98
C ASP A 8 11.76 -2.47 -11.24
N ASN A 9 11.78 -2.40 -9.90
CA ASN A 9 12.75 -3.06 -9.03
C ASN A 9 12.63 -4.60 -8.95
N GLY A 10 11.61 -5.21 -9.56
CA GLY A 10 11.40 -6.65 -9.60
C GLY A 10 10.71 -7.25 -8.36
N LEU A 11 10.40 -6.44 -7.35
CA LEU A 11 9.61 -6.86 -6.19
C LEU A 11 8.12 -6.96 -6.55
N LYS A 12 7.46 -7.96 -5.99
CA LYS A 12 6.05 -8.27 -6.28
C LYS A 12 5.13 -7.89 -5.14
N ASN A 13 3.90 -7.53 -5.47
CA ASN A 13 2.81 -7.23 -4.56
C ASN A 13 2.21 -8.52 -3.97
N ILE A 14 3.03 -9.28 -3.25
CA ILE A 14 2.63 -10.52 -2.55
C ILE A 14 2.11 -10.22 -1.14
N ALA A 15 1.43 -11.19 -0.52
CA ALA A 15 0.92 -11.06 0.85
C ALA A 15 2.03 -10.58 1.83
N GLY A 16 1.70 -9.59 2.65
CA GLY A 16 2.59 -8.96 3.63
C GLY A 16 3.48 -7.85 3.08
N SER A 17 3.61 -7.68 1.76
CA SER A 17 4.40 -6.58 1.19
C SER A 17 3.76 -5.21 1.44
N ILE A 18 4.59 -4.18 1.64
CA ILE A 18 4.16 -2.78 1.70
C ILE A 18 4.54 -2.06 0.39
N ALA A 19 3.59 -1.31 -0.15
CA ALA A 19 3.76 -0.61 -1.42
C ALA A 19 3.18 0.81 -1.39
N MET A 20 3.71 1.68 -2.25
CA MET A 20 3.29 3.08 -2.33
C MET A 20 1.96 3.24 -3.08
N ALA A 21 0.99 3.93 -2.48
CA ALA A 21 -0.22 4.36 -3.17
C ALA A 21 0.04 5.62 -4.02
N ARG A 22 -0.77 5.81 -5.07
CA ARG A 22 -0.63 6.92 -6.03
C ARG A 22 -1.96 7.27 -6.70
N THR A 23 -1.97 8.37 -7.43
CA THR A 23 -3.03 8.74 -8.38
C THR A 23 -2.84 8.00 -9.71
N SER A 24 -3.58 8.39 -10.75
CA SER A 24 -3.40 7.84 -12.10
C SER A 24 -2.03 8.15 -12.70
N ASP A 25 -1.38 9.25 -12.30
CA ASP A 25 0.00 9.55 -12.70
C ASP A 25 0.96 8.55 -12.02
N PRO A 26 1.76 7.80 -12.79
CA PRO A 26 2.72 6.85 -12.24
C PRO A 26 3.67 7.44 -11.21
N HIS A 27 4.09 8.71 -11.34
CA HIS A 27 5.11 9.36 -10.50
C HIS A 27 4.49 10.29 -9.45
N SER A 28 3.29 9.96 -8.98
CA SER A 28 2.53 10.82 -8.06
C SER A 28 2.54 10.35 -6.60
N ALA A 29 3.27 9.28 -6.28
CA ALA A 29 3.30 8.74 -4.92
C ALA A 29 3.89 9.78 -3.95
N SER A 30 3.35 9.87 -2.74
CA SER A 30 3.83 10.79 -1.71
C SER A 30 3.96 10.11 -0.35
N SER A 31 2.92 10.11 0.48
CA SER A 31 2.97 9.54 1.84
C SER A 31 2.04 8.35 2.05
N GLN A 32 1.06 8.14 1.16
CA GLN A 32 0.11 7.04 1.30
C GLN A 32 0.77 5.73 0.88
N PHE A 33 0.57 4.69 1.68
CA PHE A 33 1.00 3.32 1.42
C PHE A 33 -0.16 2.35 1.66
N PHE A 34 0.00 1.12 1.19
CA PHE A 34 -0.92 0.02 1.49
C PHE A 34 -0.13 -1.26 1.78
N ILE A 35 -0.76 -2.17 2.53
CA ILE A 35 -0.23 -3.50 2.83
C ILE A 35 -1.05 -4.53 2.05
N ASN A 36 -0.38 -5.41 1.32
CA ASN A 36 -1.01 -6.47 0.56
C ASN A 36 -1.49 -7.60 1.49
N LEU A 37 -2.80 -7.86 1.55
CA LEU A 37 -3.37 -8.98 2.32
C LEU A 37 -3.30 -10.33 1.59
N LYS A 38 -3.02 -10.30 0.28
CA LYS A 38 -2.93 -11.47 -0.60
C LYS A 38 -1.99 -11.14 -1.76
N ASN A 39 -1.70 -12.13 -2.60
CA ASN A 39 -0.94 -11.90 -3.83
C ASN A 39 -1.80 -11.14 -4.85
N ASN A 40 -1.32 -9.98 -5.26
CA ASN A 40 -2.00 -9.03 -6.13
C ASN A 40 -1.16 -8.75 -7.39
N ASP A 41 -0.83 -9.79 -8.15
CA ASP A 41 0.04 -9.72 -9.35
C ASP A 41 -0.42 -8.68 -10.39
N PHE A 42 -1.69 -8.29 -10.37
CA PHE A 42 -2.22 -7.23 -11.24
C PHE A 42 -1.71 -5.82 -10.90
N LEU A 43 -1.12 -5.63 -9.71
CA LEU A 43 -0.49 -4.39 -9.25
C LEU A 43 1.00 -4.30 -9.63
N ASP A 44 1.60 -5.41 -10.09
CA ASP A 44 3.02 -5.47 -10.40
C ASP A 44 3.37 -4.66 -11.66
N HIS A 45 4.63 -4.20 -11.70
CA HIS A 45 5.17 -3.55 -12.88
C HIS A 45 5.23 -4.54 -14.05
N ARG A 46 4.70 -4.10 -15.20
CA ARG A 46 4.74 -4.86 -16.47
C ARG A 46 5.46 -4.13 -17.58
N SER A 47 5.35 -2.80 -17.60
CA SER A 47 5.98 -1.96 -18.61
C SER A 47 5.98 -0.49 -18.17
N PRO A 48 6.90 0.33 -18.68
CA PRO A 48 6.89 1.77 -18.46
C PRO A 48 5.77 2.47 -19.30
N THR A 49 4.51 2.18 -18.98
CA THR A 49 3.31 2.83 -19.55
C THR A 49 2.36 3.24 -18.43
N SER A 50 1.48 4.22 -18.65
CA SER A 50 0.54 4.69 -17.61
C SER A 50 -0.30 3.56 -17.00
N GLN A 51 -0.69 2.56 -17.78
CA GLN A 51 -1.44 1.39 -17.32
C GLN A 51 -0.55 0.26 -16.78
N GLY A 52 0.70 0.16 -17.25
CA GLY A 52 1.61 -0.93 -16.93
C GLY A 52 2.60 -0.64 -15.80
N TRP A 53 2.65 0.61 -15.30
CA TRP A 53 3.70 1.03 -14.36
C TRP A 53 3.65 0.30 -13.02
N GLY A 54 2.45 -0.11 -12.57
CA GLY A 54 2.25 -0.81 -11.31
C GLY A 54 2.41 0.06 -10.07
N TYR A 55 2.71 -0.59 -8.95
CA TYR A 55 2.87 -0.01 -7.61
C TYR A 55 4.17 -0.53 -6.98
N CYS A 56 5.01 0.40 -6.51
CA CYS A 56 6.34 0.10 -6.00
C CYS A 56 6.25 -0.56 -4.62
N VAL A 57 6.69 -1.82 -4.53
CA VAL A 57 6.95 -2.49 -3.26
C VAL A 57 8.29 -2.02 -2.72
N PHE A 58 8.32 -1.64 -1.43
CA PHE A 58 9.52 -1.10 -0.77
C PHE A 58 9.82 -1.75 0.59
N GLY A 59 9.02 -2.74 1.01
CA GLY A 59 9.25 -3.48 2.25
C GLY A 59 8.24 -4.61 2.45
N GLN A 60 8.27 -5.20 3.64
CA GLN A 60 7.36 -6.25 4.05
C GLN A 60 7.12 -6.20 5.56
N VAL A 61 5.92 -6.59 5.99
CA VAL A 61 5.57 -6.83 7.39
C VAL A 61 6.36 -8.04 7.90
N THR A 62 7.27 -7.83 8.86
CA THR A 62 8.07 -8.89 9.49
C THR A 62 7.41 -9.47 10.75
N ALA A 63 6.60 -8.67 11.44
CA ALA A 63 5.81 -9.06 12.60
C ALA A 63 4.47 -8.31 12.63
N GLY A 64 3.45 -8.89 13.27
CA GLY A 64 2.14 -8.25 13.43
C GLY A 64 1.19 -8.40 12.23
N MET A 65 1.36 -9.43 11.40
CA MET A 65 0.44 -9.67 10.27
C MET A 65 -0.98 -9.99 10.74
N ASP A 66 -1.14 -10.60 11.92
CA ASP A 66 -2.42 -10.82 12.59
C ASP A 66 -3.13 -9.50 12.91
N VAL A 67 -2.38 -8.45 13.29
CA VAL A 67 -2.94 -7.10 13.49
C VAL A 67 -3.41 -6.50 12.16
N VAL A 68 -2.64 -6.65 11.09
CA VAL A 68 -3.03 -6.21 9.74
C VAL A 68 -4.31 -6.92 9.28
N GLU A 69 -4.41 -8.24 9.51
CA GLU A 69 -5.60 -9.02 9.19
C GLU A 69 -6.83 -8.63 10.03
N ALA A 70 -6.64 -8.26 11.30
CA ALA A 70 -7.71 -7.76 12.15
C ALA A 70 -8.24 -6.41 11.64
N ILE A 71 -7.34 -5.49 11.28
CA ILE A 71 -7.68 -4.19 10.68
C ILE A 71 -8.50 -4.39 9.39
N ALA A 72 -8.11 -5.34 8.54
CA ALA A 72 -8.79 -5.60 7.27
C ALA A 72 -10.25 -6.07 7.41
N ARG A 73 -10.65 -6.55 8.59
CA ARG A 73 -11.99 -7.10 8.87
C ARG A 73 -12.92 -6.13 9.57
N VAL A 74 -12.46 -4.93 9.92
CA VAL A 74 -13.32 -3.93 10.59
C VAL A 74 -14.48 -3.52 9.68
N ALA A 75 -15.60 -3.11 10.27
CA ALA A 75 -16.72 -2.59 9.52
C ALA A 75 -16.32 -1.30 8.79
N THR A 76 -16.74 -1.16 7.53
CA THR A 76 -16.48 0.03 6.70
C THR A 76 -17.78 0.72 6.27
N THR A 77 -17.65 1.97 5.84
CA THR A 77 -18.74 2.82 5.37
C THR A 77 -18.26 3.73 4.24
N SER A 78 -19.18 4.49 3.65
CA SER A 78 -18.88 5.57 2.70
C SER A 78 -18.92 6.92 3.40
N ARG A 79 -17.84 7.71 3.29
CA ARG A 79 -17.73 9.02 3.94
C ARG A 79 -17.04 10.02 3.01
N ARG A 80 -17.66 11.19 2.81
CA ARG A 80 -17.10 12.31 2.01
C ARG A 80 -16.62 11.91 0.60
N GLY A 81 -17.34 11.01 -0.07
CA GLY A 81 -16.98 10.54 -1.42
C GLY A 81 -15.90 9.43 -1.45
N HIS A 82 -15.39 9.00 -0.28
CA HIS A 82 -14.52 7.84 -0.16
C HIS A 82 -15.33 6.62 0.26
N GLN A 83 -15.10 5.50 -0.41
CA GLN A 83 -15.63 4.18 -0.04
C GLN A 83 -14.61 3.45 0.84
N ASP A 84 -15.05 2.37 1.50
CA ASP A 84 -14.21 1.49 2.33
C ASP A 84 -13.51 2.19 3.50
N VAL A 85 -14.11 3.26 4.03
CA VAL A 85 -13.60 3.98 5.21
C VAL A 85 -14.02 3.22 6.47
N PRO A 86 -13.10 2.86 7.39
CA PRO A 86 -13.48 2.25 8.66
C PRO A 86 -14.55 3.06 9.41
N VAL A 87 -15.54 2.36 9.98
CA VAL A 87 -16.59 2.99 10.82
C VAL A 87 -15.96 3.59 12.08
N GLU A 88 -15.11 2.78 12.73
CA GLU A 88 -14.24 3.21 13.83
C GLU A 88 -12.84 3.50 13.28
N GLU A 89 -12.23 4.58 13.74
CA GLU A 89 -10.93 5.01 13.22
C GLU A 89 -9.82 4.01 13.57
N VAL A 90 -9.04 3.63 12.56
CA VAL A 90 -7.80 2.85 12.72
C VAL A 90 -6.63 3.83 12.66
N MET A 91 -6.11 4.20 13.83
CA MET A 91 -5.09 5.23 13.95
C MET A 91 -3.68 4.65 14.12
N ILE A 92 -2.74 5.09 13.26
CA ILE A 92 -1.31 4.92 13.52
C ILE A 92 -0.91 6.00 14.53
N THR A 93 -0.70 5.61 15.79
CA THR A 93 -0.40 6.54 16.88
C THR A 93 1.05 7.05 16.85
N GLN A 94 1.96 6.21 16.35
CA GLN A 94 3.39 6.50 16.23
C GLN A 94 4.01 5.64 15.12
N ALA A 95 5.00 6.19 14.43
CA ALA A 95 5.90 5.45 13.56
C ALA A 95 7.34 5.80 13.98
N GLU A 96 8.16 4.79 14.21
CA GLU A 96 9.53 4.94 14.72
C GLU A 96 10.48 4.10 13.87
N ILE A 97 11.68 4.63 13.64
CA ILE A 97 12.79 3.89 13.04
C ILE A 97 13.56 3.28 14.20
N SER A 98 13.55 1.95 14.29
CA SER A 98 14.35 1.22 15.28
C SER A 98 15.66 0.77 14.66
N ASP A 99 16.76 1.06 15.35
CA ASP A 99 18.05 0.44 15.09
C ASP A 99 18.01 -0.95 15.74
N GLU A 100 17.62 -1.99 15.01
CA GLU A 100 17.93 -3.37 15.42
C GLU A 100 19.45 -3.62 15.41
#